data_AF-A0A2C9USP9-F1
#
_entry.id   AF-A0A2C9USP9-F1
#
_cell.length_a   1.000
_cell.length_b   1.000
_cell.length_c   1.000
_cell.angle_alpha   90.00
_cell.angle_beta   90.00
_cell.angle_gamma   90.00
#
_symmetry.space_group_name_H-M   'P 1'
#
loop_
_entity.id
_entity.type
_entity.pdbx_description
1 polymer ?
#
loop_
_entity_poly.entity_id
_entity_poly.type
_entity_poly.pdbx_seq_one_letter_code
_entity_poly.pdbx_strand_id
1 'polypeptide(L)'
;MKALLNPEPPLSIHIINQRNITRPKLHASLRFIPDLWIRRKCCLTVTAALDSATIDQLGIPESDIKNPSVSSSYRSSNFPKPNKTVLEAQARVCTGPTQTRPLNEDQAFKVLDTILRSVRGEIKDEEEVSKAQLGAFFAAMTIRANAFPEATQWSEGEKRAMNNFWPLLVRALPPDVIFIADPEGSIMGIGSSVGPQYVGNHTSEMRLVGALREILAGAHLGYEEVQGVLRDVLPLKVGDNECSGVGESLLSAFFIGQRMNRETDRELKAYCLAFDGELGPPPVADVSSLTHYGEPYDGNTRFFRSTLFVAAVRSCYGESSLLHGVEWMPPKGGVTEEQMLKFMGANTSLTPLQAKGLLEDDEVGFAYISQREASPSLYSLIGLREHIKKRPPLATTEKVQQFVRARGKEAMVAGFYHEAYEEPLLMLMKRRGVNSGLVVKGEEGALSMTTRLRSANASKGLPVNYCSGFRSLSMASAYELDGVSCESFNIEVNAKDYGFQPTDTPRTDRSSAQVLLWS
;
A
#
# COMPACT_ATOMS: atom_id res chain seq x y z
N MET A 1 60.80 8.92 37.97
CA MET A 1 60.31 8.95 39.37
C MET A 1 58.81 8.78 39.33
N LYS A 2 58.15 7.83 39.99
CA LYS A 2 58.57 6.69 40.83
C LYS A 2 57.39 5.70 40.78
N ALA A 3 57.69 4.41 40.83
CA ALA A 3 56.74 3.31 40.68
C ALA A 3 56.51 2.55 42.00
N LEU A 4 55.48 1.68 41.97
CA LEU A 4 55.40 0.33 42.57
C LEU A 4 54.88 0.13 44.03
N LEU A 5 53.74 -0.59 44.16
CA LEU A 5 53.51 -1.91 44.84
C LEU A 5 52.14 -2.08 45.56
N ASN A 6 51.56 -3.29 45.38
CA ASN A 6 50.35 -3.98 45.94
C ASN A 6 50.36 -4.14 47.50
N PRO A 7 49.43 -4.88 48.22
CA PRO A 7 48.25 -5.74 47.86
C PRO A 7 46.98 -5.63 48.80
N GLU A 8 45.95 -6.50 48.56
CA GLU A 8 44.68 -6.72 49.32
C GLU A 8 44.80 -7.45 50.71
N PRO A 9 43.70 -7.98 51.35
CA PRO A 9 42.79 -7.43 52.39
C PRO A 9 42.86 -8.22 53.75
N PRO A 10 41.97 -8.04 54.78
CA PRO A 10 40.74 -8.88 54.88
C PRO A 10 39.54 -8.35 55.72
N LEU A 11 38.35 -8.89 55.37
CA LEU A 11 37.18 -9.35 56.16
C LEU A 11 36.88 -8.81 57.59
N SER A 12 35.63 -8.38 57.79
CA SER A 12 34.81 -8.82 58.94
C SER A 12 33.31 -8.77 58.64
N ILE A 13 32.63 -9.77 59.18
CA ILE A 13 31.30 -10.30 58.89
C ILE A 13 30.30 -9.78 59.93
N HIS A 14 29.06 -9.46 59.55
CA HIS A 14 27.90 -9.88 60.34
C HIS A 14 26.65 -10.14 59.50
N ILE A 15 26.15 -11.34 59.71
CA ILE A 15 24.98 -12.03 59.17
C ILE A 15 23.68 -11.41 59.70
N ILE A 16 22.61 -11.34 58.90
CA ILE A 16 21.22 -11.73 59.27
C ILE A 16 20.37 -11.96 58.00
N ASN A 17 20.00 -13.23 57.86
CA ASN A 17 18.83 -13.89 57.27
C ASN A 17 18.00 -13.27 56.13
N GLN A 18 17.89 -14.12 55.11
CA GLN A 18 16.82 -14.26 54.11
C GLN A 18 15.41 -14.00 54.68
N ARG A 19 14.68 -13.11 54.01
CA ARG A 19 13.22 -13.24 53.83
C ARG A 19 12.92 -13.18 52.33
N ASN A 20 12.43 -14.31 51.83
CA ASN A 20 11.85 -14.47 50.51
C ASN A 20 10.77 -13.41 50.28
N ILE A 21 11.01 -12.47 49.37
CA ILE A 21 9.95 -11.63 48.79
C ILE A 21 9.53 -12.31 47.49
N THR A 22 8.51 -13.14 47.63
CA THR A 22 7.72 -13.72 46.54
C THR A 22 7.10 -12.57 45.73
N ARG A 23 7.50 -12.45 44.45
CA ARG A 23 6.78 -11.64 43.46
C ARG A 23 5.34 -12.16 43.35
N PRO A 24 4.30 -11.33 43.47
CA PRO A 24 2.96 -11.79 43.17
C PRO A 24 2.84 -11.98 41.65
N LYS A 25 2.75 -13.25 41.23
CA LYS A 25 2.20 -13.60 39.92
C LYS A 25 0.72 -13.22 39.96
N LEU A 26 0.36 -12.11 39.31
CA LEU A 26 -1.02 -11.82 38.95
C LEU A 26 -1.46 -12.84 37.90
N HIS A 27 -1.92 -14.00 38.35
CA HIS A 27 -2.80 -14.85 37.56
C HIS A 27 -4.15 -14.13 37.48
N ALA A 28 -4.40 -13.43 36.38
CA ALA A 28 -5.75 -13.06 36.00
C ALA A 28 -6.50 -14.35 35.63
N SER A 29 -7.08 -15.02 36.61
CA SER A 29 -8.06 -16.08 36.36
C SER A 29 -9.35 -15.41 35.90
N LEU A 30 -9.62 -15.44 34.60
CA LEU A 30 -10.95 -15.14 34.04
C LEU A 30 -11.92 -16.20 34.58
N ARG A 31 -12.61 -15.89 35.68
CA ARG A 31 -13.79 -16.64 36.11
C ARG A 31 -14.96 -16.19 35.25
N PHE A 32 -15.30 -16.98 34.24
CA PHE A 32 -16.62 -16.93 33.63
C PHE A 32 -17.64 -17.21 34.74
N ILE A 33 -18.49 -16.22 35.03
CA ILE A 33 -19.71 -16.42 35.81
C ILE A 33 -20.77 -16.85 34.79
N PRO A 34 -21.21 -18.11 34.78
CA PRO A 34 -22.38 -18.49 34.01
C PRO A 34 -23.61 -18.09 34.83
N ASP A 35 -24.49 -17.29 34.22
CA ASP A 35 -25.95 -17.31 34.37
C ASP A 35 -26.56 -15.91 34.44
N LEU A 36 -27.02 -15.44 33.29
CA LEU A 36 -28.31 -14.76 33.08
C LEU A 36 -28.38 -14.27 31.62
N TRP A 37 -28.41 -15.21 30.68
CA TRP A 37 -28.73 -14.90 29.28
C TRP A 37 -30.01 -15.63 28.91
N ILE A 38 -31.08 -14.85 28.78
CA ILE A 38 -32.36 -15.28 28.23
C ILE A 38 -32.08 -15.79 26.81
N ARG A 39 -32.25 -17.09 26.68
CA ARG A 39 -31.84 -17.92 25.55
C ARG A 39 -32.74 -17.65 24.33
N ARG A 40 -32.37 -16.69 23.46
CA ARG A 40 -32.73 -16.78 22.04
C ARG A 40 -31.69 -17.67 21.36
N LYS A 41 -32.02 -18.96 21.22
CA LYS A 41 -31.30 -19.89 20.33
C LYS A 41 -31.54 -19.42 18.89
N CYS A 42 -30.69 -18.55 18.36
CA CYS A 42 -30.45 -18.50 16.92
C CYS A 42 -29.31 -19.48 16.63
N CYS A 43 -29.70 -20.70 16.23
CA CYS A 43 -28.78 -21.64 15.62
C CYS A 43 -28.47 -21.10 14.21
N LEU A 44 -27.46 -20.24 14.08
CA LEU A 44 -26.94 -19.81 12.78
C LEU A 44 -26.04 -20.92 12.23
N THR A 45 -26.67 -21.93 11.65
CA THR A 45 -26.04 -22.68 10.55
C THR A 45 -25.91 -21.70 9.39
N VAL A 46 -24.75 -21.07 9.24
CA VAL A 46 -24.40 -20.31 8.03
C VAL A 46 -24.10 -21.34 6.93
N THR A 47 -25.14 -21.93 6.38
CA THR A 47 -25.12 -22.30 4.97
C THR A 47 -25.16 -20.97 4.21
N ALA A 48 -24.06 -20.61 3.55
CA ALA A 48 -24.03 -19.51 2.60
C ALA A 48 -24.84 -19.89 1.35
N ALA A 49 -26.14 -20.06 1.53
CA ALA A 49 -27.14 -19.98 0.50
C ALA A 49 -27.98 -18.78 0.91
N LEU A 50 -27.66 -17.61 0.34
CA LEU A 50 -28.52 -16.44 0.48
C LEU A 50 -29.90 -16.84 -0.04
N ASP A 51 -30.92 -16.70 0.80
CA ASP A 51 -32.31 -16.91 0.41
C ASP A 51 -32.66 -15.86 -0.65
N SER A 52 -33.06 -16.30 -1.85
CA SER A 52 -33.31 -15.42 -3.01
C SER A 52 -34.33 -14.32 -2.70
N ALA A 53 -35.21 -14.56 -1.72
CA ALA A 53 -36.16 -13.58 -1.20
C ALA A 53 -35.52 -12.36 -0.51
N THR A 54 -34.27 -12.46 -0.03
CA THR A 54 -33.54 -11.35 0.61
C THR A 54 -32.83 -10.47 -0.43
N ILE A 55 -32.50 -11.05 -1.58
CA ILE A 55 -31.81 -10.39 -2.70
C ILE A 55 -32.73 -9.36 -3.37
N ASP A 56 -34.02 -9.70 -3.51
CA ASP A 56 -35.04 -8.80 -4.08
C ASP A 56 -35.35 -7.58 -3.19
N GLN A 57 -35.18 -7.68 -1.87
CA GLN A 57 -35.41 -6.55 -0.94
C GLN A 57 -34.24 -5.57 -0.87
N LEU A 58 -33.03 -6.00 -1.20
CA LEU A 58 -31.81 -5.18 -1.15
C LEU A 58 -31.42 -4.58 -2.50
N GLY A 59 -32.13 -4.93 -3.59
CA GLY A 59 -31.87 -4.40 -4.93
C GLY A 59 -30.48 -4.75 -5.48
N ILE A 60 -29.85 -5.82 -4.97
CA ILE A 60 -28.52 -6.27 -5.41
C ILE A 60 -28.73 -7.26 -6.56
N PRO A 61 -28.27 -6.97 -7.79
CA PRO A 61 -28.37 -7.93 -8.89
C PRO A 61 -27.60 -9.22 -8.54
N GLU A 62 -28.26 -10.37 -8.66
CA GLU A 62 -27.70 -11.70 -8.40
C GLU A 62 -26.40 -11.99 -9.19
N SER A 63 -26.19 -11.28 -10.31
CA SER A 63 -25.02 -11.37 -11.19
C SER A 63 -23.73 -10.76 -10.62
N ASP A 64 -23.80 -9.96 -9.54
CA ASP A 64 -22.65 -9.23 -8.99
C ASP A 64 -22.03 -9.88 -7.74
N ILE A 65 -22.65 -10.95 -7.20
CA ILE A 65 -22.11 -11.69 -6.05
C ILE A 65 -21.04 -12.66 -6.54
N LYS A 66 -19.81 -12.16 -6.67
CA LYS A 66 -18.63 -12.98 -6.96
C LYS A 66 -18.13 -13.62 -5.67
N ASN A 67 -17.80 -14.92 -5.69
CA ASN A 67 -17.10 -15.53 -4.56
C ASN A 67 -15.59 -15.21 -4.65
N PRO A 68 -14.99 -14.49 -3.69
CA PRO A 68 -13.57 -14.14 -3.73
C PRO A 68 -12.61 -15.34 -3.72
N SER A 69 -13.05 -16.51 -3.25
CA SER A 69 -12.22 -17.73 -3.25
C SER A 69 -12.20 -18.46 -4.59
N VAL A 70 -13.21 -18.22 -5.47
CA VAL A 70 -13.38 -18.92 -6.75
C VAL A 70 -13.19 -18.00 -7.95
N SER A 71 -13.58 -16.72 -7.82
CA SER A 71 -13.53 -15.76 -8.91
C SER A 71 -12.10 -15.49 -9.36
N SER A 72 -11.87 -15.55 -10.67
CA SER A 72 -10.55 -15.35 -11.25
C SER A 72 -10.08 -13.90 -11.17
N SER A 73 -11.01 -12.92 -11.14
CA SER A 73 -10.68 -11.49 -10.95
C SER A 73 -11.90 -10.61 -10.67
N TYR A 74 -11.73 -9.62 -9.78
CA TYR A 74 -12.62 -8.46 -9.61
C TYR A 74 -12.24 -7.26 -10.49
N ARG A 75 -11.23 -7.43 -11.35
CA ARG A 75 -10.86 -6.41 -12.33
C ARG A 75 -12.04 -6.09 -13.25
N SER A 76 -12.38 -4.81 -13.37
CA SER A 76 -13.36 -4.34 -14.34
C SER A 76 -12.93 -4.66 -15.78
N SER A 77 -13.87 -5.11 -16.61
CA SER A 77 -13.65 -5.31 -18.05
C SER A 77 -13.45 -4.01 -18.81
N ASN A 78 -13.84 -2.87 -18.22
CA ASN A 78 -13.74 -1.56 -18.87
C ASN A 78 -12.30 -1.03 -18.92
N PHE A 79 -11.39 -1.59 -18.10
CA PHE A 79 -9.98 -1.20 -18.16
C PHE A 79 -9.28 -1.94 -19.32
N PRO A 80 -8.61 -1.22 -20.23
CA PRO A 80 -7.77 -1.85 -21.25
C PRO A 80 -6.65 -2.63 -20.57
N LYS A 81 -6.20 -3.72 -21.20
CA LYS A 81 -5.10 -4.53 -20.65
C LYS A 81 -3.76 -3.94 -21.07
N PRO A 82 -2.73 -3.97 -20.21
CA PRO A 82 -1.39 -3.58 -20.61
C PRO A 82 -0.76 -4.59 -21.57
N ASN A 83 0.11 -4.12 -22.46
CA ASN A 83 0.97 -4.99 -23.25
C ASN A 83 1.86 -5.84 -22.33
N LYS A 84 1.78 -7.16 -22.44
CA LYS A 84 2.43 -8.11 -21.52
C LYS A 84 3.96 -8.03 -21.58
N THR A 85 4.53 -7.89 -22.78
CA THR A 85 5.99 -7.81 -22.98
C THR A 85 6.57 -6.61 -22.22
N VAL A 86 5.95 -5.43 -22.38
CA VAL A 86 6.39 -4.22 -21.67
C VAL A 86 6.12 -4.32 -20.17
N LEU A 87 4.99 -4.91 -19.76
CA LEU A 87 4.64 -5.10 -18.34
C LEU A 87 5.64 -6.00 -17.60
N GLU A 88 6.12 -7.08 -18.25
CA GLU A 88 7.16 -7.96 -17.71
C GLU A 88 8.50 -7.23 -17.57
N ALA A 89 8.84 -6.38 -18.54
CA ALA A 89 10.03 -5.54 -18.47
C ALA A 89 9.96 -4.55 -17.31
N GLN A 90 8.84 -3.82 -17.17
CA GLN A 90 8.59 -2.89 -16.06
C GLN A 90 8.68 -3.59 -14.70
N ALA A 91 8.24 -4.85 -14.60
CA ALA A 91 8.38 -5.65 -13.38
C ALA A 91 9.85 -5.85 -12.95
N ARG A 92 10.82 -5.75 -13.88
CA ARG A 92 12.25 -5.90 -13.63
C ARG A 92 12.99 -4.58 -13.47
N VAL A 93 12.67 -3.57 -14.28
CA VAL A 93 13.47 -2.33 -14.37
C VAL A 93 12.90 -1.15 -13.59
N CYS A 94 11.58 -1.09 -13.36
CA CYS A 94 10.93 -0.01 -12.60
C CYS A 94 11.02 -0.26 -11.08
N THR A 95 12.22 -0.45 -10.57
CA THR A 95 12.47 -0.67 -9.13
C THR A 95 13.57 0.25 -8.62
N GLY A 96 13.72 0.32 -7.30
CA GLY A 96 14.69 1.22 -6.68
C GLY A 96 16.16 0.87 -7.00
N PRO A 97 17.10 1.74 -6.58
CA PRO A 97 18.53 1.70 -6.98
C PRO A 97 19.27 0.41 -6.64
N THR A 98 18.73 -0.42 -5.74
CA THR A 98 19.36 -1.67 -5.29
C THR A 98 18.61 -2.93 -5.73
N GLN A 99 17.40 -2.80 -6.28
CA GLN A 99 16.52 -3.94 -6.59
C GLN A 99 16.33 -4.17 -8.08
N THR A 100 16.76 -3.20 -8.90
CA THR A 100 16.65 -3.25 -10.35
C THR A 100 17.43 -4.40 -10.95
N ARG A 101 16.75 -5.10 -11.85
CA ARG A 101 17.31 -6.22 -12.62
C ARG A 101 17.33 -5.82 -14.09
N PRO A 102 18.48 -5.35 -14.60
CA PRO A 102 18.62 -5.00 -16.02
C PRO A 102 18.09 -6.10 -16.95
N LEU A 103 17.57 -5.69 -18.10
CA LEU A 103 17.20 -6.63 -19.15
C LEU A 103 18.45 -7.20 -19.82
N ASN A 104 18.39 -8.46 -20.26
CA ASN A 104 19.40 -8.97 -21.19
C ASN A 104 19.12 -8.43 -22.61
N GLU A 105 20.01 -8.74 -23.56
CA GLU A 105 19.90 -8.24 -24.93
C GLU A 105 18.58 -8.64 -25.60
N ASP A 106 18.26 -9.94 -25.65
CA ASP A 106 17.03 -10.43 -26.29
C ASP A 106 15.77 -9.78 -25.69
N GLN A 107 15.74 -9.61 -24.37
CA GLN A 107 14.65 -8.93 -23.67
C GLN A 107 14.56 -7.46 -24.06
N ALA A 108 15.68 -6.75 -24.09
CA ALA A 108 15.71 -5.34 -24.44
C ALA A 108 15.29 -5.12 -25.91
N PHE A 109 15.82 -5.92 -26.83
CA PHE A 109 15.43 -5.89 -28.25
C PHE A 109 13.94 -6.18 -28.42
N LYS A 110 13.42 -7.23 -27.78
CA LYS A 110 12.00 -7.58 -27.85
C LYS A 110 11.11 -6.43 -27.35
N VAL A 111 11.45 -5.82 -26.21
CA VAL A 111 10.66 -4.73 -25.62
C VAL A 111 10.66 -3.49 -26.51
N LEU A 112 11.83 -3.06 -27.00
CA LEU A 112 11.93 -1.87 -27.85
C LEU A 112 11.30 -2.08 -29.24
N ASP A 113 11.40 -3.28 -29.81
CA ASP A 113 10.68 -3.67 -31.03
C ASP A 113 9.16 -3.62 -30.82
N THR A 114 8.65 -4.21 -29.73
CA THR A 114 7.22 -4.14 -29.38
C THR A 114 6.76 -2.69 -29.22
N ILE A 115 7.53 -1.83 -28.55
CA ILE A 115 7.22 -0.41 -28.42
C ILE A 115 7.17 0.27 -29.79
N LEU A 116 8.19 0.08 -30.64
CA LEU A 116 8.26 0.70 -31.95
C LEU A 116 7.09 0.29 -32.85
N ARG A 117 6.79 -1.01 -32.90
CA ARG A 117 5.66 -1.56 -33.66
C ARG A 117 4.32 -1.03 -33.14
N SER A 118 4.16 -0.94 -31.81
CA SER A 118 2.95 -0.39 -31.21
C SER A 118 2.72 1.06 -31.63
N VAL A 119 3.75 1.90 -31.54
CA VAL A 119 3.65 3.34 -31.84
C VAL A 119 3.40 3.58 -33.33
N ARG A 120 3.80 2.65 -34.20
CA ARG A 120 3.49 2.67 -35.63
C ARG A 120 2.13 2.08 -36.01
N GLY A 121 1.36 1.56 -35.04
CA GLY A 121 0.09 0.88 -35.32
C GLY A 121 0.25 -0.48 -36.03
N GLU A 122 1.41 -1.13 -35.84
CA GLU A 122 1.76 -2.42 -36.49
C GLU A 122 1.44 -3.64 -35.60
N ILE A 123 0.88 -3.43 -34.40
CA ILE A 123 0.40 -4.51 -33.53
C ILE A 123 -1.03 -4.88 -33.91
N LYS A 124 -1.28 -6.18 -34.15
CA LYS A 124 -2.61 -6.70 -34.52
C LYS A 124 -3.16 -7.75 -33.55
N ASP A 125 -2.30 -8.65 -33.08
CA ASP A 125 -2.69 -9.80 -32.25
C ASP A 125 -2.31 -9.65 -30.76
N GLU A 126 -1.79 -8.49 -30.36
CA GLU A 126 -1.42 -8.18 -28.98
C GLU A 126 -2.05 -6.86 -28.53
N GLU A 127 -2.11 -6.62 -27.23
CA GLU A 127 -2.54 -5.33 -26.69
C GLU A 127 -1.49 -4.26 -27.03
N GLU A 128 -1.94 -3.07 -27.42
CA GLU A 128 -1.05 -1.94 -27.68
C GLU A 128 -0.32 -1.48 -26.41
N VAL A 129 0.88 -0.95 -26.59
CA VAL A 129 1.64 -0.32 -25.51
C VAL A 129 1.02 1.02 -25.17
N SER A 130 0.32 1.07 -24.04
CA SER A 130 -0.32 2.30 -23.53
C SER A 130 0.69 3.43 -23.26
N LYS A 131 0.20 4.67 -23.26
CA LYS A 131 0.98 5.86 -22.86
C LYS A 131 1.55 5.74 -21.44
N ALA A 132 0.76 5.18 -20.51
CA ALA A 132 1.21 4.92 -19.15
C ALA A 132 2.41 3.94 -19.09
N GLN A 133 2.40 2.89 -19.92
CA GLN A 133 3.53 1.96 -20.04
C GLN A 133 4.78 2.64 -20.60
N LEU A 134 4.63 3.48 -21.63
CA LEU A 134 5.75 4.25 -22.20
C LEU A 134 6.38 5.16 -21.14
N GLY A 135 5.57 5.95 -20.44
CA GLY A 135 6.04 6.85 -19.40
C GLY A 135 6.77 6.14 -18.27
N ALA A 136 6.17 5.08 -17.73
CA ALA A 136 6.78 4.28 -16.68
C ALA A 136 8.09 3.59 -17.12
N PHE A 137 8.12 3.02 -18.33
CA PHE A 137 9.30 2.33 -18.84
C PHE A 137 10.45 3.30 -19.11
N PHE A 138 10.20 4.39 -19.85
CA PHE A 138 11.24 5.35 -20.18
C PHE A 138 11.74 6.14 -18.97
N ALA A 139 10.87 6.49 -18.01
CA ALA A 139 11.33 7.10 -16.75
C ALA A 139 12.33 6.20 -16.02
N ALA A 140 12.07 4.89 -16.01
CA ALA A 140 12.98 3.93 -15.43
C ALA A 140 14.30 3.82 -16.18
N MET A 141 14.27 3.85 -17.52
CA MET A 141 15.49 3.86 -18.32
C MET A 141 16.32 5.11 -18.06
N THR A 142 15.71 6.28 -18.07
CA THR A 142 16.36 7.58 -17.84
C THR A 142 17.02 7.67 -16.45
N ILE A 143 16.26 7.39 -15.39
CA ILE A 143 16.78 7.45 -14.01
C ILE A 143 17.93 6.46 -13.82
N ARG A 144 17.82 5.25 -14.38
CA ARG A 144 18.89 4.24 -14.30
C ARG A 144 20.15 4.69 -15.01
N ALA A 145 20.05 5.41 -16.12
CA ALA A 145 21.21 5.94 -16.82
C ALA A 145 21.89 7.07 -16.03
N ASN A 146 21.09 7.95 -15.42
CA ASN A 146 21.58 9.18 -14.81
C ASN A 146 22.06 9.03 -13.36
N ALA A 147 21.31 8.30 -12.53
CA ALA A 147 21.40 8.43 -11.07
C ALA A 147 21.70 7.12 -10.34
N PHE A 148 21.48 5.97 -10.97
CA PHE A 148 21.63 4.68 -10.29
C PHE A 148 23.10 4.21 -10.23
N PRO A 149 23.47 3.42 -9.21
CA PRO A 149 24.78 2.75 -9.14
C PRO A 149 25.01 1.80 -10.32
N GLU A 150 26.27 1.62 -10.74
CA GLU A 150 26.67 0.81 -11.92
C GLU A 150 25.96 -0.55 -12.03
N ALA A 151 25.82 -1.27 -10.92
CA ALA A 151 25.19 -2.59 -10.88
C ALA A 151 23.70 -2.61 -11.31
N THR A 152 23.03 -1.46 -11.27
CA THR A 152 21.62 -1.29 -11.64
C THR A 152 21.38 -0.29 -12.77
N GLN A 153 22.46 0.25 -13.36
CA GLN A 153 22.42 0.99 -14.63
C GLN A 153 22.12 0.06 -15.81
N TRP A 154 22.14 0.59 -17.03
CA TRP A 154 21.87 -0.19 -18.24
C TRP A 154 22.88 -1.31 -18.44
N SER A 155 22.38 -2.50 -18.75
CA SER A 155 23.23 -3.59 -19.22
C SER A 155 23.82 -3.26 -20.60
N GLU A 156 24.89 -3.96 -20.97
CA GLU A 156 25.45 -3.85 -22.32
C GLU A 156 24.43 -4.22 -23.42
N GLY A 157 23.52 -5.16 -23.12
CA GLY A 157 22.42 -5.53 -24.03
C GLY A 157 21.40 -4.41 -24.18
N GLU A 158 21.03 -3.73 -23.08
CA GLU A 158 20.15 -2.56 -23.12
C GLU A 158 20.77 -1.40 -23.90
N LYS A 159 22.07 -1.13 -23.71
CA LYS A 159 22.81 -0.11 -24.47
C LYS A 159 22.79 -0.41 -25.97
N ARG A 160 23.09 -1.66 -26.37
CA ARG A 160 23.07 -2.08 -27.78
C ARG A 160 21.67 -1.97 -28.40
N ALA A 161 20.65 -2.43 -27.68
CA ALA A 161 19.26 -2.32 -28.12
C ALA A 161 18.86 -0.84 -28.29
N MET A 162 19.16 0.00 -27.30
CA MET A 162 18.82 1.43 -27.36
C MET A 162 19.51 2.13 -28.55
N ASN A 163 20.80 1.86 -28.77
CA ASN A 163 21.53 2.40 -29.93
C ASN A 163 20.90 1.99 -31.27
N ASN A 164 20.31 0.80 -31.36
CA ASN A 164 19.65 0.31 -32.56
C ASN A 164 18.27 0.96 -32.78
N PHE A 165 17.45 1.02 -31.72
CA PHE A 165 16.05 1.44 -31.82
C PHE A 165 15.82 2.94 -31.62
N TRP A 166 16.64 3.64 -30.84
CA TRP A 166 16.43 5.07 -30.55
C TRP A 166 16.30 5.97 -31.79
N PRO A 167 17.12 5.83 -32.86
CA PRO A 167 16.93 6.63 -34.08
C PRO A 167 15.56 6.46 -34.75
N LEU A 168 14.93 5.29 -34.57
CA LEU A 168 13.60 4.98 -35.09
C LEU A 168 12.51 5.45 -34.13
N LEU A 169 12.71 5.24 -32.83
CA LEU A 169 11.79 5.61 -31.77
C LEU A 169 11.62 7.13 -31.68
N VAL A 170 12.70 7.91 -31.70
CA VAL A 170 12.64 9.37 -31.59
C VAL A 170 11.83 10.04 -32.72
N ARG A 171 11.66 9.36 -33.86
CA ARG A 171 10.85 9.83 -34.99
C ARG A 171 9.37 9.45 -34.89
N ALA A 172 9.05 8.46 -34.07
CA ALA A 172 7.71 7.89 -33.96
C ALA A 172 7.03 8.23 -32.63
N LEU A 173 7.80 8.34 -31.54
CA LEU A 173 7.29 8.62 -30.20
C LEU A 173 6.70 10.03 -30.10
N PRO A 174 5.66 10.23 -29.27
CA PRO A 174 5.15 11.57 -29.02
C PRO A 174 6.13 12.40 -28.16
N PRO A 175 6.07 13.75 -28.23
CA PRO A 175 7.07 14.63 -27.64
C PRO A 175 7.25 14.49 -26.12
N ASP A 176 6.17 14.22 -25.40
CA ASP A 176 6.15 13.95 -23.96
C ASP A 176 6.97 12.70 -23.58
N VAL A 177 6.85 11.63 -24.37
CA VAL A 177 7.62 10.39 -24.16
C VAL A 177 9.09 10.60 -24.54
N ILE A 178 9.38 11.35 -25.60
CA ILE A 178 10.76 11.72 -25.96
C ILE A 178 11.41 12.52 -24.82
N PHE A 179 10.67 13.46 -24.23
CA PHE A 179 11.12 14.19 -23.04
C PHE A 179 11.41 13.27 -21.86
N ILE A 180 10.51 12.33 -21.54
CA ILE A 180 10.73 11.39 -20.42
C ILE A 180 11.98 10.54 -20.67
N ALA A 181 12.18 10.09 -21.90
CA ALA A 181 13.28 9.21 -22.30
C ALA A 181 14.63 9.93 -22.38
N ASP A 182 14.66 11.19 -22.80
CA ASP A 182 15.90 11.96 -22.98
C ASP A 182 15.69 13.45 -22.63
N PRO A 183 15.48 13.79 -21.34
CA PRO A 183 15.11 15.14 -20.92
C PRO A 183 16.15 16.21 -21.26
N GLU A 184 17.44 15.81 -21.33
CA GLU A 184 18.58 16.68 -21.65
C GLU A 184 19.08 16.49 -23.09
N GLY A 185 18.52 15.55 -23.85
CA GLY A 185 18.89 15.29 -25.24
C GLY A 185 20.28 14.66 -25.41
N SER A 186 20.88 14.11 -24.34
CA SER A 186 22.25 13.57 -24.35
C SER A 186 22.34 12.12 -23.92
N ILE A 187 21.27 11.56 -23.35
CA ILE A 187 21.30 10.23 -22.69
C ILE A 187 21.23 9.11 -23.72
N MET A 188 20.43 9.32 -24.78
CA MET A 188 20.13 8.29 -25.77
C MET A 188 21.06 8.34 -27.00
N GLY A 189 22.18 9.09 -26.91
CA GLY A 189 23.26 9.15 -27.91
C GLY A 189 22.99 10.00 -29.15
N ILE A 190 21.75 10.02 -29.68
CA ILE A 190 21.36 10.94 -30.75
C ILE A 190 20.71 12.17 -30.13
N GLY A 191 21.39 13.31 -30.27
CA GLY A 191 20.88 14.59 -29.81
C GLY A 191 19.54 14.95 -30.44
N SER A 192 18.52 15.11 -29.60
CA SER A 192 17.20 15.63 -29.98
C SER A 192 16.93 16.91 -29.20
N SER A 193 16.47 17.97 -29.88
CA SER A 193 16.06 19.20 -29.19
C SER A 193 14.69 19.06 -28.50
N VAL A 194 13.95 17.98 -28.78
CA VAL A 194 12.58 17.79 -28.28
C VAL A 194 12.55 17.72 -26.75
N GLY A 195 13.38 16.87 -26.13
CA GLY A 195 13.39 16.71 -24.67
C GLY A 195 13.75 18.01 -23.93
N PRO A 196 14.88 18.65 -24.25
CA PRO A 196 15.27 19.93 -23.63
C PRO A 196 14.24 21.05 -23.79
N GLN A 197 13.54 21.10 -24.93
CA GLN A 197 12.57 22.16 -25.24
C GLN A 197 11.13 21.84 -24.81
N TYR A 198 10.86 20.61 -24.35
CA TYR A 198 9.53 20.22 -23.92
C TYR A 198 9.16 20.89 -22.59
N VAL A 199 8.03 21.60 -22.60
CA VAL A 199 7.49 22.34 -21.45
C VAL A 199 6.07 21.91 -21.07
N GLY A 200 5.47 20.94 -21.77
CA GLY A 200 4.06 20.58 -21.62
C GLY A 200 3.12 21.45 -22.46
N ASN A 201 1.88 20.98 -22.66
CA ASN A 201 0.91 21.65 -23.53
C ASN A 201 0.03 22.68 -22.81
N HIS A 202 -0.11 22.57 -21.49
CA HIS A 202 -0.93 23.45 -20.65
C HIS A 202 -0.34 23.60 -19.25
N THR A 203 -0.85 24.55 -18.46
CA THR A 203 -0.27 24.95 -17.17
C THR A 203 -0.04 23.80 -16.19
N SER A 204 -0.99 22.86 -16.07
CA SER A 204 -0.83 21.68 -15.21
C SER A 204 0.24 20.71 -15.71
N GLU A 205 0.41 20.55 -17.03
CA GLU A 205 1.54 19.80 -17.60
C GLU A 205 2.86 20.54 -17.38
N MET A 206 2.90 21.88 -17.47
CA MET A 206 4.13 22.65 -17.22
C MET A 206 4.69 22.41 -15.82
N ARG A 207 3.81 22.41 -14.80
CA ARG A 207 4.21 22.10 -13.42
C ARG A 207 4.74 20.67 -13.31
N LEU A 208 4.03 19.71 -13.92
CA LEU A 208 4.45 18.31 -13.91
C LEU A 208 5.79 18.09 -14.62
N VAL A 209 6.00 18.73 -15.77
CA VAL A 209 7.25 18.65 -16.53
C VAL A 209 8.41 19.22 -15.72
N GLY A 210 8.22 20.35 -15.03
CA GLY A 210 9.21 20.91 -14.11
C GLY A 210 9.60 19.89 -13.03
N ALA A 211 8.62 19.32 -12.34
CA ALA A 211 8.83 18.29 -11.33
C ALA A 211 9.51 17.02 -11.91
N LEU A 212 9.14 16.62 -13.12
CA LEU A 212 9.74 15.47 -13.80
C LEU A 212 11.22 15.67 -14.13
N ARG A 213 11.68 16.88 -14.46
CA ARG A 213 13.10 17.14 -14.70
C ARG A 213 13.95 16.79 -13.47
N GLU A 214 13.49 17.17 -12.29
CA GLU A 214 14.14 16.84 -11.03
C GLU A 214 14.10 15.34 -10.74
N ILE A 215 12.92 14.72 -10.88
CA ILE A 215 12.74 13.29 -10.63
C ILE A 215 13.62 12.45 -11.57
N LEU A 216 13.65 12.78 -12.87
CA LEU A 216 14.42 12.04 -13.89
C LEU A 216 15.94 12.23 -13.72
N ALA A 217 16.37 13.28 -13.04
CA ALA A 217 17.75 13.50 -12.60
C ALA A 217 18.10 12.75 -11.29
N GLY A 218 17.14 12.03 -10.69
CA GLY A 218 17.34 11.31 -9.43
C GLY A 218 17.11 12.15 -8.18
N ALA A 219 16.57 13.36 -8.31
CA ALA A 219 16.29 14.26 -7.18
C ALA A 219 14.91 13.99 -6.54
N HIS A 220 14.66 14.69 -5.43
CA HIS A 220 13.44 14.64 -4.64
C HIS A 220 12.73 15.98 -4.65
N LEU A 221 11.41 15.95 -4.56
CA LEU A 221 10.57 17.14 -4.59
C LEU A 221 10.24 17.68 -3.20
N GLY A 222 9.85 18.95 -3.17
CA GLY A 222 9.23 19.63 -2.03
C GLY A 222 7.80 19.15 -1.76
N TYR A 223 7.31 19.45 -0.55
CA TYR A 223 5.96 19.09 -0.12
C TYR A 223 4.88 19.75 -0.99
N GLU A 224 4.99 21.07 -1.17
CA GLU A 224 4.03 21.87 -1.96
C GLU A 224 4.06 21.51 -3.44
N GLU A 225 5.22 21.13 -3.97
CA GLU A 225 5.38 20.73 -5.37
C GLU A 225 4.62 19.43 -5.64
N VAL A 226 4.80 18.40 -4.79
CA VAL A 226 4.05 17.14 -4.91
C VAL A 226 2.56 17.38 -4.77
N GLN A 227 2.11 18.15 -3.76
CA GLN A 227 0.68 18.44 -3.59
C GLN A 227 0.10 19.26 -4.75
N GLY A 228 0.85 20.23 -5.25
CA GLY A 228 0.46 21.08 -6.36
C GLY A 228 0.35 20.29 -7.67
N VAL A 229 1.23 19.30 -7.90
CA VAL A 229 1.11 18.37 -9.02
C VAL A 229 -0.12 17.48 -8.86
N LEU A 230 -0.28 16.81 -7.71
CA LEU A 230 -1.39 15.86 -7.53
C LEU A 230 -2.77 16.50 -7.68
N ARG A 231 -2.97 17.70 -7.13
CA ARG A 231 -4.24 18.44 -7.23
C ARG A 231 -4.53 18.98 -8.62
N ASP A 232 -3.50 19.27 -9.41
CA ASP A 232 -3.65 19.74 -10.78
C ASP A 232 -4.00 18.62 -11.77
N VAL A 233 -3.59 17.38 -11.48
CA VAL A 233 -3.69 16.25 -12.41
C VAL A 233 -4.79 15.25 -12.07
N LEU A 234 -5.34 15.29 -10.85
CA LEU A 234 -6.40 14.37 -10.40
C LEU A 234 -7.69 15.14 -10.04
N PRO A 235 -8.87 14.52 -10.23
CA PRO A 235 -9.12 13.15 -10.72
C PRO A 235 -8.83 12.97 -12.22
N LEU A 236 -8.46 11.75 -12.63
CA LEU A 236 -8.46 11.39 -14.04
C LEU A 236 -9.90 11.30 -14.53
N LYS A 237 -10.23 12.07 -15.57
CA LYS A 237 -11.56 12.03 -16.20
C LYS A 237 -11.68 10.78 -17.07
N VAL A 238 -12.64 9.92 -16.75
CA VAL A 238 -13.01 8.77 -17.59
C VAL A 238 -14.13 9.22 -18.53
N GLY A 239 -13.81 9.46 -19.81
CA GLY A 239 -14.77 9.87 -20.84
C GLY A 239 -14.19 9.72 -22.25
N ASP A 240 -15.04 9.37 -23.21
CA ASP A 240 -14.69 9.01 -24.58
C ASP A 240 -13.86 10.08 -25.31
N ASN A 241 -12.73 9.65 -25.86
CA ASN A 241 -11.91 10.28 -26.91
C ASN A 241 -11.33 11.69 -26.73
N GLU A 242 -11.58 12.41 -25.63
CA GLU A 242 -10.84 13.63 -25.29
C GLU A 242 -10.37 13.61 -23.84
N CYS A 243 -9.13 13.15 -23.64
CA CYS A 243 -8.43 13.28 -22.36
C CYS A 243 -8.17 14.77 -22.11
N SER A 244 -9.12 15.47 -21.50
CA SER A 244 -8.99 16.87 -21.07
C SER A 244 -8.12 17.01 -19.81
N GLY A 245 -7.04 16.24 -19.74
CA GLY A 245 -6.13 16.11 -18.61
C GLY A 245 -4.71 15.80 -19.06
N VAL A 246 -3.78 15.95 -18.10
CA VAL A 246 -2.35 15.68 -18.25
C VAL A 246 -2.07 14.32 -18.90
N GLY A 247 -1.08 14.26 -19.80
CA GLY A 247 -0.65 13.03 -20.45
C GLY A 247 -0.34 11.89 -19.45
N GLU A 248 -0.99 10.73 -19.65
CA GLU A 248 -0.79 9.52 -18.82
C GLU A 248 0.68 9.07 -18.74
N SER A 249 1.43 9.31 -19.81
CA SER A 249 2.88 9.13 -19.91
C SER A 249 3.62 9.93 -18.83
N LEU A 250 3.37 11.24 -18.73
CA LEU A 250 3.98 12.12 -17.75
C LEU A 250 3.59 11.72 -16.32
N LEU A 251 2.31 11.45 -16.09
CA LEU A 251 1.82 11.05 -14.76
C LEU A 251 2.40 9.69 -14.31
N SER A 252 2.51 8.74 -15.23
CA SER A 252 3.12 7.43 -14.95
C SER A 252 4.62 7.54 -14.69
N ALA A 253 5.32 8.40 -15.44
CA ALA A 253 6.71 8.72 -15.21
C ALA A 253 6.94 9.36 -13.84
N PHE A 254 6.03 10.23 -13.39
CA PHE A 254 6.10 10.89 -12.09
C PHE A 254 5.98 9.89 -10.95
N PHE A 255 4.96 9.02 -10.98
CA PHE A 255 4.78 8.00 -9.96
C PHE A 255 5.92 6.98 -9.93
N ILE A 256 6.36 6.48 -11.09
CA ILE A 256 7.46 5.51 -11.14
C ILE A 256 8.78 6.15 -10.76
N GLY A 257 9.03 7.38 -11.21
CA GLY A 257 10.27 8.07 -10.94
C GLY A 257 10.48 8.34 -9.45
N GLN A 258 9.49 8.90 -8.75
CA GLN A 258 9.60 9.09 -7.29
C GLN A 258 9.76 7.75 -6.55
N ARG A 259 9.03 6.73 -6.99
CA ARG A 259 9.14 5.37 -6.44
C ARG A 259 10.50 4.72 -6.68
N MET A 260 11.19 5.10 -7.75
CA MET A 260 12.54 4.63 -8.06
C MET A 260 13.60 5.40 -7.28
N ASN A 261 13.41 6.71 -7.06
CA ASN A 261 14.30 7.54 -6.26
C ASN A 261 14.21 7.24 -4.75
N ARG A 262 13.17 6.51 -4.30
CA ARG A 262 12.81 6.24 -2.91
C ARG A 262 12.28 7.51 -2.22
N GLU A 263 10.98 7.55 -2.06
CA GLU A 263 10.27 8.71 -1.54
C GLU A 263 10.82 9.15 -0.18
N THR A 264 11.00 10.46 -0.02
CA THR A 264 11.34 11.07 1.26
C THR A 264 10.12 11.18 2.16
N ASP A 265 10.33 11.35 3.46
CA ASP A 265 9.26 11.65 4.44
C ASP A 265 8.40 12.85 4.03
N ARG A 266 9.02 13.86 3.40
CA ARG A 266 8.34 15.06 2.92
C ARG A 266 7.41 14.74 1.75
N GLU A 267 7.88 13.97 0.78
CA GLU A 267 7.07 13.54 -0.37
C GLU A 267 5.93 12.64 0.08
N LEU A 268 6.20 11.66 0.96
CA LEU A 268 5.16 10.78 1.52
C LEU A 268 4.11 11.57 2.31
N LYS A 269 4.53 12.60 3.07
CA LYS A 269 3.58 13.50 3.74
C LYS A 269 2.70 14.25 2.72
N ALA A 270 3.27 14.73 1.62
CA ALA A 270 2.51 15.41 0.57
C ALA A 270 1.47 14.49 -0.06
N TYR A 271 1.87 13.28 -0.43
CA TYR A 271 0.97 12.23 -0.92
C TYR A 271 -0.14 11.88 0.05
N CYS A 272 0.17 11.78 1.34
CA CYS A 272 -0.79 11.40 2.36
C CYS A 272 -1.89 12.45 2.56
N LEU A 273 -1.53 13.73 2.47
CA LEU A 273 -2.43 14.85 2.81
C LEU A 273 -3.04 15.55 1.58
N ALA A 274 -2.65 15.18 0.36
CA ALA A 274 -3.05 15.88 -0.87
C ALA A 274 -4.58 15.97 -1.06
N PHE A 275 -5.33 14.98 -0.58
CA PHE A 275 -6.78 14.85 -0.79
C PHE A 275 -7.60 14.85 0.50
N ASP A 276 -7.02 15.19 1.65
CA ASP A 276 -7.73 15.21 2.94
C ASP A 276 -8.98 16.10 2.95
N GLY A 277 -8.99 17.16 2.12
CA GLY A 277 -10.11 18.10 2.01
C GLY A 277 -11.02 17.87 0.81
N GLU A 278 -10.83 16.80 0.03
CA GLU A 278 -11.59 16.55 -1.21
C GLU A 278 -13.10 16.48 -0.96
N LEU A 279 -13.51 15.86 0.15
CA LEU A 279 -14.92 15.70 0.55
C LEU A 279 -15.31 16.59 1.74
N GLY A 280 -14.47 17.57 2.08
CA GLY A 280 -14.60 18.36 3.31
C GLY A 280 -13.98 17.68 4.53
N PRO A 281 -14.13 18.26 5.74
CA PRO A 281 -13.52 17.72 6.95
C PRO A 281 -14.11 16.35 7.31
N PRO A 282 -13.28 15.39 7.78
CA PRO A 282 -13.76 14.10 8.25
C PRO A 282 -14.82 14.24 9.35
N PRO A 283 -15.95 13.52 9.29
CA PRO A 283 -16.93 13.50 10.36
C PRO A 283 -16.33 12.96 11.66
N VAL A 284 -16.83 13.42 12.80
CA VAL A 284 -16.34 13.01 14.13
C VAL A 284 -17.38 12.11 14.79
N ALA A 285 -17.04 10.85 15.02
CA ALA A 285 -17.85 9.86 15.72
C ALA A 285 -17.76 10.01 17.25
N ASP A 286 -18.91 9.90 17.92
CA ASP A 286 -19.03 9.96 19.38
C ASP A 286 -18.75 8.60 20.03
N VAL A 287 -17.51 8.10 19.84
CA VAL A 287 -17.04 6.81 20.37
C VAL A 287 -15.85 7.02 21.31
N SER A 288 -15.70 6.13 22.29
CA SER A 288 -14.62 6.21 23.29
C SER A 288 -13.23 5.92 22.70
N SER A 289 -13.19 5.10 21.65
CA SER A 289 -11.98 4.75 20.90
C SER A 289 -12.32 4.44 19.45
N LEU A 290 -11.36 4.69 18.54
CA LEU A 290 -11.45 4.30 17.14
C LEU A 290 -10.09 3.82 16.64
N THR A 291 -10.05 2.60 16.09
CA THR A 291 -8.85 2.08 15.41
C THR A 291 -9.04 2.03 13.91
N HIS A 292 -8.15 2.71 13.19
CA HIS A 292 -8.05 2.72 11.73
C HIS A 292 -7.17 1.58 11.24
N TYR A 293 -7.69 0.74 10.35
CA TYR A 293 -7.00 -0.43 9.80
C TYR A 293 -6.51 -0.18 8.36
N GLY A 294 -5.22 0.05 8.24
CA GLY A 294 -4.46 0.33 7.03
C GLY A 294 -3.88 -0.91 6.35
N GLU A 295 -4.74 -1.64 5.65
CA GLU A 295 -4.37 -2.83 4.89
C GLU A 295 -3.79 -2.49 3.48
N PRO A 296 -2.95 -3.31 2.86
CA PRO A 296 -2.57 -3.12 1.46
C PRO A 296 -3.78 -3.26 0.52
N TYR A 297 -4.09 -2.19 -0.20
CA TYR A 297 -5.27 -2.12 -1.07
C TYR A 297 -5.26 -3.11 -2.24
N ASP A 298 -4.09 -3.60 -2.65
CA ASP A 298 -3.94 -4.61 -3.71
C ASP A 298 -4.18 -6.04 -3.24
N GLY A 299 -4.53 -6.23 -1.97
CA GLY A 299 -5.01 -7.49 -1.41
C GLY A 299 -3.94 -8.57 -1.26
N ASN A 300 -4.40 -9.75 -0.82
CA ASN A 300 -3.56 -10.95 -0.68
C ASN A 300 -3.89 -11.97 -1.77
N THR A 301 -2.86 -12.67 -2.26
CA THR A 301 -3.04 -13.73 -3.27
C THR A 301 -2.76 -15.13 -2.73
N ARG A 302 -2.05 -15.24 -1.60
CA ARG A 302 -1.59 -16.51 -1.02
C ARG A 302 -2.07 -16.76 0.39
N PHE A 303 -2.34 -15.73 1.18
CA PHE A 303 -2.72 -15.87 2.58
C PHE A 303 -4.05 -15.22 2.91
N PHE A 304 -4.76 -15.85 3.85
CA PHE A 304 -6.02 -15.34 4.39
C PHE A 304 -5.85 -13.99 5.08
N ARG A 305 -6.94 -13.20 5.11
CA ARG A 305 -7.00 -11.87 5.71
C ARG A 305 -7.93 -11.88 6.91
N SER A 306 -7.38 -11.71 8.11
CA SER A 306 -8.14 -11.82 9.37
C SER A 306 -8.78 -10.50 9.84
N THR A 307 -8.57 -9.39 9.14
CA THR A 307 -8.84 -8.04 9.67
C THR A 307 -10.33 -7.76 9.89
N LEU A 308 -11.23 -8.27 9.03
CA LEU A 308 -12.67 -8.19 9.26
C LEU A 308 -13.10 -8.94 10.54
N PHE A 309 -12.52 -10.12 10.77
CA PHE A 309 -12.81 -10.89 11.98
C PHE A 309 -12.29 -10.18 13.22
N VAL A 310 -11.09 -9.61 13.16
CA VAL A 310 -10.54 -8.80 14.26
C VAL A 310 -11.44 -7.61 14.57
N ALA A 311 -11.92 -6.89 13.56
CA ALA A 311 -12.80 -5.75 13.75
C ALA A 311 -14.15 -6.14 14.37
N ALA A 312 -14.76 -7.23 13.92
CA ALA A 312 -15.99 -7.76 14.51
C ALA A 312 -15.80 -8.13 15.98
N VAL A 313 -14.72 -8.85 16.31
CA VAL A 313 -14.40 -9.22 17.69
C VAL A 313 -14.17 -7.99 18.56
N ARG A 314 -13.47 -6.97 18.06
CA ARG A 314 -13.27 -5.70 18.78
C ARG A 314 -14.57 -4.95 19.04
N SER A 315 -15.48 -4.97 18.07
CA SER A 315 -16.81 -4.36 18.22
C SER A 315 -17.58 -5.00 19.38
N CYS A 316 -17.49 -6.32 19.56
CA CYS A 316 -18.07 -7.02 20.71
C CYS A 316 -17.46 -6.62 22.07
N TYR A 317 -16.26 -6.01 22.09
CA TYR A 317 -15.64 -5.45 23.28
C TYR A 317 -15.92 -3.95 23.48
N GLY A 318 -16.78 -3.34 22.65
CA GLY A 318 -17.08 -1.91 22.69
C GLY A 318 -15.97 -1.03 22.10
N GLU A 319 -15.08 -1.60 21.28
CA GLU A 319 -13.94 -0.92 20.69
C GLU A 319 -14.15 -0.72 19.18
N SER A 320 -14.40 0.53 18.76
CA SER A 320 -14.79 0.78 17.37
C SER A 320 -13.64 0.63 16.38
N SER A 321 -13.95 0.10 15.19
CA SER A 321 -12.95 -0.15 14.13
C SER A 321 -13.37 0.44 12.78
N LEU A 322 -12.49 1.20 12.15
CA LEU A 322 -12.68 1.68 10.78
C LEU A 322 -11.70 0.96 9.86
N LEU A 323 -12.23 0.22 8.88
CA LEU A 323 -11.45 -0.33 7.79
C LEU A 323 -11.67 0.52 6.54
N HIS A 324 -10.64 0.58 5.70
CA HIS A 324 -10.74 1.24 4.42
C HIS A 324 -9.92 0.51 3.35
N GLY A 325 -10.36 0.58 2.10
CA GLY A 325 -9.74 -0.18 1.03
C GLY A 325 -10.35 0.11 -0.33
N VAL A 326 -10.32 -0.90 -1.19
CA VAL A 326 -10.90 -0.84 -2.53
C VAL A 326 -11.32 -2.24 -2.99
N GLU A 327 -12.28 -2.32 -3.90
CA GLU A 327 -12.73 -3.57 -4.51
C GLU A 327 -11.62 -4.30 -5.25
N TRP A 328 -10.82 -3.60 -6.02
CA TRP A 328 -9.74 -4.19 -6.79
C TRP A 328 -8.62 -3.18 -7.03
N MET A 329 -7.38 -3.62 -6.86
CA MET A 329 -6.21 -2.76 -7.09
C MET A 329 -5.00 -3.57 -7.61
N PRO A 330 -4.34 -3.11 -8.68
CA PRO A 330 -3.08 -3.68 -9.15
C PRO A 330 -1.90 -3.31 -8.21
N PRO A 331 -0.77 -4.03 -8.29
CA PRO A 331 -0.44 -5.04 -9.30
C PRO A 331 -0.78 -6.47 -8.92
N LYS A 332 -1.19 -6.72 -7.67
CA LYS A 332 -1.56 -8.06 -7.22
C LYS A 332 -2.97 -8.45 -7.67
N GLY A 333 -3.94 -7.55 -7.55
CA GLY A 333 -5.35 -7.89 -7.76
C GLY A 333 -5.82 -9.02 -6.85
N GLY A 334 -5.35 -9.02 -5.60
CA GLY A 334 -5.67 -10.03 -4.60
C GLY A 334 -7.07 -9.89 -4.02
N VAL A 335 -7.35 -10.73 -3.02
CA VAL A 335 -8.58 -10.64 -2.22
C VAL A 335 -8.49 -9.44 -1.28
N THR A 336 -9.52 -8.62 -1.24
CA THR A 336 -9.63 -7.42 -0.38
C THR A 336 -10.81 -7.55 0.59
N GLU A 337 -10.84 -6.69 1.62
CA GLU A 337 -11.96 -6.58 2.55
C GLU A 337 -13.27 -6.23 1.85
N GLU A 338 -13.25 -5.35 0.84
CA GLU A 338 -14.46 -4.98 0.09
C GLU A 338 -15.07 -6.19 -0.62
N GLN A 339 -14.23 -7.03 -1.25
CA GLN A 339 -14.70 -8.23 -1.95
C GLN A 339 -15.37 -9.21 -0.97
N MET A 340 -14.77 -9.43 0.20
CA MET A 340 -15.34 -10.30 1.23
C MET A 340 -16.65 -9.75 1.78
N LEU A 341 -16.72 -8.44 2.05
CA LEU A 341 -17.93 -7.77 2.53
C LEU A 341 -19.07 -7.82 1.50
N LYS A 342 -18.79 -7.52 0.23
CA LYS A 342 -19.77 -7.67 -0.86
C LYS A 342 -20.29 -9.09 -0.96
N PHE A 343 -19.41 -10.09 -0.89
CA PHE A 343 -19.80 -11.50 -0.90
C PHE A 343 -20.70 -11.89 0.27
N MET A 344 -20.48 -11.29 1.45
CA MET A 344 -21.32 -11.48 2.63
C MET A 344 -22.65 -10.68 2.57
N GLY A 345 -22.89 -9.91 1.51
CA GLY A 345 -24.11 -9.09 1.34
C GLY A 345 -24.05 -7.72 2.02
N ALA A 346 -22.87 -7.25 2.45
CA ALA A 346 -22.74 -5.95 3.08
C ALA A 346 -22.72 -4.80 2.06
N ASN A 347 -23.33 -3.66 2.42
CA ASN A 347 -23.22 -2.43 1.64
C ASN A 347 -21.82 -1.82 1.80
N THR A 348 -21.10 -1.69 0.68
CA THR A 348 -19.74 -1.12 0.62
C THR A 348 -19.70 0.27 -0.03
N SER A 349 -20.85 0.83 -0.38
CA SER A 349 -21.03 2.18 -0.93
C SER A 349 -21.44 3.15 0.17
N LEU A 350 -20.66 3.17 1.26
CA LEU A 350 -20.91 4.04 2.41
C LEU A 350 -20.08 5.32 2.30
N THR A 351 -20.75 6.46 2.44
CA THR A 351 -20.07 7.74 2.66
C THR A 351 -19.38 7.77 4.03
N PRO A 352 -18.35 8.61 4.24
CA PRO A 352 -17.76 8.80 5.56
C PRO A 352 -18.78 9.16 6.65
N LEU A 353 -19.83 9.92 6.31
CA LEU A 353 -20.89 10.28 7.25
C LEU A 353 -21.77 9.08 7.65
N GLN A 354 -22.09 8.19 6.71
CA GLN A 354 -22.80 6.95 7.02
C GLN A 354 -21.93 5.98 7.83
N ALA A 355 -20.63 5.90 7.52
CA ALA A 355 -19.68 5.12 8.29
C ALA A 355 -19.59 5.59 9.76
N LYS A 356 -19.62 6.92 10.01
CA LYS A 356 -19.78 7.45 11.37
C LYS A 356 -20.99 6.86 12.08
N GLY A 357 -22.15 6.79 11.41
CA GLY A 357 -23.37 6.23 12.00
C GLY A 357 -23.21 4.76 12.42
N LEU A 358 -22.52 3.95 11.62
CA LEU A 358 -22.23 2.54 11.98
C LEU A 358 -21.23 2.41 13.13
N LEU A 359 -20.28 3.34 13.24
CA LEU A 359 -19.30 3.33 14.33
C LEU A 359 -19.92 3.67 15.68
N GLU A 360 -20.96 4.51 15.68
CA GLU A 360 -21.72 4.94 16.87
C GLU A 360 -22.83 3.95 17.27
N ASP A 361 -23.12 2.95 16.43
CA ASP A 361 -24.12 1.92 16.72
C ASP A 361 -23.51 0.80 17.58
N ASP A 362 -24.01 0.67 18.82
CA ASP A 362 -23.56 -0.33 19.80
C ASP A 362 -23.78 -1.78 19.35
N GLU A 363 -24.69 -2.04 18.40
CA GLU A 363 -24.94 -3.37 17.85
C GLU A 363 -24.01 -3.69 16.66
N VAL A 364 -23.29 -2.70 16.13
CA VAL A 364 -22.41 -2.84 14.94
C VAL A 364 -20.94 -2.63 15.30
N GLY A 365 -20.57 -1.44 15.81
CA GLY A 365 -19.23 -1.10 16.29
C GLY A 365 -18.08 -1.05 15.26
N PHE A 366 -18.30 -1.37 13.97
CA PHE A 366 -17.29 -1.16 12.93
C PHE A 366 -17.88 -0.69 11.60
N ALA A 367 -17.04 -0.05 10.79
CA ALA A 367 -17.40 0.38 9.44
C ALA A 367 -16.31 0.07 8.43
N TYR A 368 -16.71 -0.06 7.16
CA TYR A 368 -15.82 -0.16 6.02
C TYR A 368 -16.09 0.99 5.05
N ILE A 369 -15.04 1.67 4.58
CA ILE A 369 -15.15 2.73 3.57
C ILE A 369 -14.32 2.37 2.34
N SER A 370 -14.97 2.34 1.18
CA SER A 370 -14.28 2.19 -0.11
C SER A 370 -13.58 3.49 -0.51
N GLN A 371 -12.40 3.39 -1.10
CA GLN A 371 -11.66 4.52 -1.69
C GLN A 371 -12.52 5.27 -2.70
N ARG A 372 -13.43 4.58 -3.39
CA ARG A 372 -14.40 5.18 -4.32
C ARG A 372 -15.24 6.26 -3.65
N GLU A 373 -15.67 6.03 -2.40
CA GLU A 373 -16.55 6.92 -1.65
C GLU A 373 -15.77 7.96 -0.81
N ALA A 374 -14.49 7.71 -0.54
CA ALA A 374 -13.67 8.54 0.34
C ALA A 374 -12.65 9.44 -0.38
N SER A 375 -12.16 9.02 -1.55
CA SER A 375 -11.26 9.82 -2.38
C SER A 375 -11.39 9.44 -3.86
N PRO A 376 -12.40 9.99 -4.56
CA PRO A 376 -12.60 9.77 -5.99
C PRO A 376 -11.35 10.09 -6.83
N SER A 377 -10.58 11.10 -6.45
CA SER A 377 -9.31 11.45 -7.10
C SER A 377 -8.31 10.31 -7.12
N LEU A 378 -8.09 9.63 -5.99
CA LEU A 378 -7.20 8.48 -5.94
C LEU A 378 -7.81 7.24 -6.58
N TYR A 379 -9.13 7.05 -6.47
CA TYR A 379 -9.84 5.94 -7.11
C TYR A 379 -9.72 5.97 -8.64
N SER A 380 -9.67 7.16 -9.25
CA SER A 380 -9.51 7.34 -10.70
C SER A 380 -8.21 6.74 -11.27
N LEU A 381 -7.21 6.45 -10.42
CA LEU A 381 -5.90 5.93 -10.82
C LEU A 381 -5.84 4.41 -11.04
N ILE A 382 -6.91 3.65 -10.75
CA ILE A 382 -6.87 2.18 -10.81
C ILE A 382 -6.39 1.67 -12.17
N GLY A 383 -6.93 2.22 -13.26
CA GLY A 383 -6.54 1.87 -14.63
C GLY A 383 -5.05 2.15 -14.86
N LEU A 384 -4.59 3.38 -14.63
CA LEU A 384 -3.18 3.77 -14.80
C LEU A 384 -2.24 2.88 -13.96
N ARG A 385 -2.61 2.57 -12.71
CA ARG A 385 -1.81 1.72 -11.81
C ARG A 385 -1.61 0.30 -12.34
N GLU A 386 -2.51 -0.20 -13.18
CA GLU A 386 -2.32 -1.50 -13.83
C GLU A 386 -1.19 -1.46 -14.85
N HIS A 387 -1.14 -0.39 -15.64
CA HIS A 387 -0.17 -0.19 -16.71
C HIS A 387 1.25 0.14 -16.21
N ILE A 388 1.40 0.71 -15.00
CA ILE A 388 2.74 0.98 -14.44
C ILE A 388 3.36 -0.24 -13.70
N LYS A 389 2.59 -1.31 -13.46
CA LYS A 389 2.98 -2.57 -12.79
C LYS A 389 3.47 -2.48 -11.34
N LYS A 390 3.87 -1.31 -10.85
CA LYS A 390 4.45 -1.12 -9.53
C LYS A 390 3.49 -0.37 -8.63
N ARG A 391 3.62 -0.63 -7.33
CA ARG A 391 2.98 0.19 -6.30
C ARG A 391 3.61 1.60 -6.35
N PRO A 392 2.84 2.67 -6.62
CA PRO A 392 3.30 4.06 -6.56
C PRO A 392 3.44 4.52 -5.10
N PRO A 393 4.00 5.73 -4.84
CA PRO A 393 4.09 6.30 -3.49
C PRO A 393 2.77 6.25 -2.71
N LEU A 394 1.66 6.49 -3.42
CA LEU A 394 0.29 6.44 -2.90
C LEU A 394 -0.04 5.12 -2.18
N ALA A 395 0.46 3.98 -2.65
CA ALA A 395 0.19 2.69 -2.01
C ALA A 395 0.73 2.59 -0.57
N THR A 396 1.70 3.44 -0.21
CA THR A 396 2.18 3.55 1.17
C THR A 396 1.24 4.43 2.00
N THR A 397 0.83 5.57 1.46
CA THR A 397 0.07 6.59 2.19
C THR A 397 -1.42 6.30 2.29
N GLU A 398 -1.99 5.53 1.35
CA GLU A 398 -3.37 5.02 1.34
C GLU A 398 -3.71 4.20 2.60
N LYS A 399 -2.70 3.64 3.28
CA LYS A 399 -2.87 2.86 4.53
C LYS A 399 -3.00 3.73 5.78
N VAL A 400 -2.73 5.03 5.69
CA VAL A 400 -2.68 5.93 6.85
C VAL A 400 -3.66 7.08 6.63
N GLN A 401 -4.93 6.73 6.45
CA GLN A 401 -6.03 7.64 6.16
C GLN A 401 -6.96 7.74 7.37
N GLN A 402 -7.59 8.91 7.54
CA GLN A 402 -8.45 9.23 8.69
C GLN A 402 -9.81 9.74 8.20
N PHE A 403 -10.54 8.89 7.48
CA PHE A 403 -11.80 9.25 6.82
C PHE A 403 -12.94 9.54 7.81
N VAL A 404 -12.85 9.04 9.03
CA VAL A 404 -13.69 9.42 10.18
C VAL A 404 -12.75 9.69 11.35
N ARG A 405 -13.11 10.61 12.25
CA ARG A 405 -12.38 10.87 13.49
C ARG A 405 -13.19 10.42 14.68
N ALA A 406 -12.58 10.29 15.86
CA ALA A 406 -13.29 10.03 17.11
C ALA A 406 -13.22 11.23 18.06
N ARG A 407 -14.25 11.41 18.89
CA ARG A 407 -14.16 12.24 20.09
C ARG A 407 -13.17 11.65 21.09
N GLY A 408 -13.15 10.32 21.19
CA GLY A 408 -12.26 9.56 22.05
C GLY A 408 -10.86 9.34 21.48
N LYS A 409 -10.21 8.25 21.90
CA LYS A 409 -8.83 7.95 21.50
C LYS A 409 -8.77 7.38 20.09
N GLU A 410 -7.81 7.84 19.31
CA GLU A 410 -7.58 7.31 17.97
C GLU A 410 -6.30 6.48 17.90
N ALA A 411 -6.36 5.37 17.18
CA ALA A 411 -5.21 4.54 16.86
C ALA A 411 -5.17 4.18 15.38
N MET A 412 -3.98 3.97 14.83
CA MET A 412 -3.79 3.48 13.47
C MET A 412 -2.95 2.20 13.48
N VAL A 413 -3.35 1.22 12.67
CA VAL A 413 -2.61 -0.03 12.47
C VAL A 413 -2.39 -0.24 10.98
N ALA A 414 -1.14 -0.31 10.51
CA ALA A 414 -0.85 -0.47 9.08
C ALA A 414 0.14 -1.59 8.76
N GLY A 415 -0.14 -2.32 7.68
CA GLY A 415 0.73 -3.41 7.21
C GLY A 415 1.93 -2.89 6.41
N PHE A 416 3.08 -3.54 6.49
CA PHE A 416 4.23 -3.26 5.61
C PHE A 416 4.96 -4.53 5.18
N TYR A 417 5.66 -4.45 4.04
CA TYR A 417 6.35 -5.60 3.45
C TYR A 417 7.87 -5.41 3.41
N HIS A 418 8.32 -4.27 2.89
CA HIS A 418 9.74 -3.94 2.79
C HIS A 418 10.19 -3.20 4.04
N GLU A 419 11.38 -3.55 4.53
CA GLU A 419 12.10 -2.76 5.54
C GLU A 419 12.25 -1.30 5.13
N ALA A 420 12.44 -0.46 6.14
CA ALA A 420 12.54 1.00 6.03
C ALA A 420 11.20 1.70 5.70
N TYR A 421 10.08 0.97 5.66
CA TYR A 421 8.74 1.57 5.61
C TYR A 421 8.07 1.63 7.00
N GLU A 422 8.64 1.00 8.04
CA GLU A 422 8.15 1.14 9.41
C GLU A 422 8.15 2.60 9.88
N GLU A 423 9.30 3.29 9.81
CA GLU A 423 9.45 4.66 10.30
C GLU A 423 8.62 5.68 9.51
N PRO A 424 8.61 5.67 8.15
CA PRO A 424 7.75 6.58 7.40
C PRO A 424 6.25 6.42 7.71
N LEU A 425 5.76 5.19 7.87
CA LEU A 425 4.36 4.96 8.24
C LEU A 425 4.05 5.49 9.65
N LEU A 426 4.94 5.23 10.63
CA LEU A 426 4.77 5.76 11.99
C LEU A 426 4.88 7.28 12.03
N MET A 427 5.73 7.88 11.20
CA MET A 427 5.82 9.34 11.03
C MET A 427 4.50 9.90 10.51
N LEU A 428 3.90 9.29 9.47
CA LEU A 428 2.59 9.71 8.95
C LEU A 428 1.50 9.59 10.00
N MET A 429 1.47 8.49 10.77
CA MET A 429 0.51 8.31 11.87
C MET A 429 0.66 9.41 12.94
N LYS A 430 1.89 9.75 13.34
CA LYS A 430 2.13 10.88 14.26
C LYS A 430 1.63 12.21 13.67
N ARG A 431 1.82 12.44 12.37
CA ARG A 431 1.31 13.64 11.67
C ARG A 431 -0.21 13.67 11.56
N ARG A 432 -0.89 12.53 11.56
CA ARG A 432 -2.35 12.44 11.68
C ARG A 432 -2.87 12.80 13.08
N GLY A 433 -1.99 12.84 14.09
CA GLY A 433 -2.35 13.19 15.45
C GLY A 433 -3.11 12.08 16.18
N VAL A 434 -2.88 10.81 15.82
CA VAL A 434 -3.46 9.68 16.57
C VAL A 434 -2.70 9.43 17.87
N ASN A 435 -3.38 8.92 18.89
CA ASN A 435 -2.78 8.64 20.20
C ASN A 435 -1.81 7.46 20.15
N SER A 436 -2.03 6.49 19.25
CA SER A 436 -1.20 5.30 19.11
C SER A 436 -1.07 4.88 17.65
N GLY A 437 0.12 4.45 17.25
CA GLY A 437 0.38 3.90 15.92
C GLY A 437 1.09 2.55 16.03
N LEU A 438 0.71 1.61 15.17
CA LEU A 438 1.33 0.29 15.07
C LEU A 438 1.54 -0.07 13.60
N VAL A 439 2.75 -0.47 13.24
CA VAL A 439 3.07 -1.03 11.93
C VAL A 439 3.45 -2.49 12.08
N VAL A 440 2.87 -3.35 11.24
CA VAL A 440 3.00 -4.81 11.33
C VAL A 440 3.58 -5.35 10.02
N LYS A 441 4.66 -6.14 10.14
CA LYS A 441 5.16 -6.97 9.04
C LYS A 441 4.42 -8.30 9.03
N GLY A 442 3.20 -8.31 8.52
CA GLY A 442 2.39 -9.53 8.40
C GLY A 442 2.62 -10.26 7.08
N GLU A 443 1.87 -11.35 6.90
CA GLU A 443 1.91 -12.15 5.69
C GLU A 443 1.56 -11.30 4.45
N GLU A 444 2.39 -11.36 3.41
CA GLU A 444 2.23 -10.55 2.20
C GLU A 444 2.20 -9.02 2.39
N GLY A 445 2.61 -8.54 3.57
CA GLY A 445 2.57 -7.15 3.97
C GLY A 445 1.22 -6.69 4.52
N ALA A 446 0.28 -7.62 4.74
CA ALA A 446 -1.00 -7.38 5.42
C ALA A 446 -0.81 -7.29 6.94
N LEU A 447 -1.91 -7.08 7.68
CA LEU A 447 -1.89 -7.09 9.15
C LEU A 447 -1.98 -8.51 9.75
N SER A 448 -2.31 -9.50 8.92
CA SER A 448 -2.43 -10.89 9.35
C SER A 448 -1.06 -11.45 9.77
N MET A 449 -0.95 -11.79 11.05
CA MET A 449 0.22 -12.45 11.64
C MET A 449 0.14 -13.98 11.45
N THR A 450 1.28 -14.64 11.59
CA THR A 450 1.40 -16.09 11.43
C THR A 450 1.76 -16.79 12.75
N THR A 451 1.27 -18.00 12.96
CA THR A 451 1.71 -18.87 14.06
C THR A 451 2.96 -19.67 13.70
N ARG A 452 3.40 -19.63 12.44
CA ARG A 452 4.52 -20.43 11.94
C ARG A 452 5.81 -20.10 12.69
N LEU A 453 6.61 -21.13 12.98
CA LEU A 453 7.97 -20.94 13.46
C LEU A 453 8.80 -20.17 12.44
N ARG A 454 9.55 -19.18 12.92
CA ARG A 454 10.56 -18.48 12.13
C ARG A 454 11.49 -19.51 11.48
N SER A 455 11.68 -19.38 10.17
CA SER A 455 12.65 -20.20 9.45
C SER A 455 14.06 -19.87 9.95
N ALA A 456 14.81 -20.89 10.36
CA ALA A 456 16.22 -20.74 10.76
C ALA A 456 17.10 -20.15 9.63
N ASN A 457 16.66 -20.25 8.38
CA ASN A 457 17.39 -19.76 7.19
C ASN A 457 17.01 -18.33 6.79
N ALA A 458 16.09 -17.67 7.49
CA ALA A 458 15.72 -16.27 7.25
C ALA A 458 16.76 -15.32 7.88
N SER A 459 17.88 -15.14 7.19
CA SER A 459 19.04 -14.38 7.69
C SER A 459 19.08 -12.90 7.31
N LYS A 460 18.13 -12.42 6.49
CA LYS A 460 18.09 -11.01 6.07
C LYS A 460 16.72 -10.39 6.35
N GLY A 461 16.76 -9.32 7.15
CA GLY A 461 15.65 -8.42 7.34
C GLY A 461 14.76 -8.68 8.55
N LEU A 462 13.74 -7.84 8.70
CA LEU A 462 12.74 -7.94 9.76
C LEU A 462 11.89 -9.20 9.55
N PRO A 463 11.61 -10.01 10.59
CA PRO A 463 10.81 -11.21 10.45
C PRO A 463 9.32 -10.88 10.23
N VAL A 464 8.57 -11.84 9.68
CA VAL A 464 7.10 -11.81 9.74
C VAL A 464 6.69 -11.84 11.22
N ASN A 465 5.64 -11.10 11.58
CA ASN A 465 5.20 -10.76 12.95
C ASN A 465 6.05 -9.70 13.66
N TYR A 466 7.00 -9.07 12.97
CA TYR A 466 7.63 -7.88 13.51
C TYR A 466 6.64 -6.72 13.59
N CYS A 467 6.62 -6.06 14.74
CA CYS A 467 5.80 -4.90 15.03
C CYS A 467 6.69 -3.75 15.52
N SER A 468 6.40 -2.55 15.05
CA SER A 468 6.95 -1.30 15.61
C SER A 468 5.81 -0.33 15.86
N GLY A 469 5.90 0.50 16.89
CA GLY A 469 4.80 1.37 17.25
C GLY A 469 5.17 2.50 18.18
N PHE A 470 4.18 3.33 18.46
CA PHE A 470 4.23 4.35 19.49
C PHE A 470 2.90 4.45 20.22
N ARG A 471 2.96 4.97 21.45
CA ARG A 471 1.79 5.38 22.23
C ARG A 471 2.05 6.72 22.91
N SER A 472 1.05 7.58 22.95
CA SER A 472 1.09 8.83 23.72
C SER A 472 1.11 8.54 25.23
N LEU A 473 1.96 9.25 25.96
CA LEU A 473 2.01 9.22 27.43
C LEU A 473 0.98 10.17 28.08
N SER A 474 0.32 11.02 27.28
CA SER A 474 -0.70 11.98 27.74
C SER A 474 -2.07 11.71 27.09
N MET A 475 -3.13 11.98 27.85
CA MET A 475 -4.53 12.00 27.39
C MET A 475 -4.91 13.27 26.62
N ALA A 476 -4.09 14.34 26.68
CA ALA A 476 -4.34 15.56 25.94
C ALA A 476 -4.28 15.29 24.42
N SER A 477 -5.16 15.95 23.65
CA SER A 477 -5.24 15.76 22.21
C SER A 477 -3.89 16.03 21.55
N ALA A 478 -3.47 15.19 20.61
CA ALA A 478 -2.19 15.34 19.92
C ALA A 478 -2.13 16.55 18.96
N TYR A 479 -3.18 17.39 18.96
CA TYR A 479 -3.23 18.66 18.24
C TYR A 479 -2.57 19.81 19.00
N GLU A 480 -2.26 19.64 20.30
CA GLU A 480 -1.56 20.64 21.10
C GLU A 480 -0.05 20.36 21.13
N LEU A 481 0.67 21.12 20.28
CA LEU A 481 2.14 21.29 20.23
C LEU A 481 2.99 20.10 19.76
N ASP A 482 4.01 20.43 18.95
CA ASP A 482 5.22 19.63 18.73
C ASP A 482 5.86 19.32 20.10
N GLY A 483 5.42 18.24 20.77
CA GLY A 483 5.84 17.98 22.15
C GLY A 483 5.12 16.86 22.90
N VAL A 484 4.14 16.18 22.30
CA VAL A 484 3.55 14.98 22.95
C VAL A 484 4.63 13.92 23.08
N SER A 485 4.99 13.59 24.33
CA SER A 485 5.93 12.52 24.61
C SER A 485 5.29 11.18 24.23
N CYS A 486 5.81 10.60 23.15
CA CYS A 486 5.43 9.27 22.69
C CYS A 486 6.47 8.26 23.16
N GLU A 487 6.02 7.15 23.71
CA GLU A 487 6.87 6.00 23.96
C GLU A 487 6.85 5.10 22.71
N SER A 488 8.00 4.93 22.09
CA SER A 488 8.18 4.01 20.97
C SER A 488 8.57 2.62 21.45
N PHE A 489 8.10 1.59 20.74
CA PHE A 489 8.42 0.21 21.03
C PHE A 489 8.57 -0.60 19.75
N ASN A 490 9.28 -1.71 19.85
CA ASN A 490 9.32 -2.75 18.83
C ASN A 490 9.23 -4.13 19.49
N ILE A 491 8.60 -5.08 18.79
CA ILE A 491 8.40 -6.44 19.29
C ILE A 491 8.28 -7.41 18.13
N GLU A 492 8.92 -8.57 18.24
CA GLU A 492 8.65 -9.73 17.39
C GLU A 492 7.58 -10.58 18.10
N VAL A 493 6.36 -10.64 17.54
CA VAL A 493 5.27 -11.38 18.17
C VAL A 493 5.44 -12.87 17.89
N ASN A 494 5.67 -13.64 18.95
CA ASN A 494 5.73 -15.10 18.88
C ASN A 494 4.44 -15.72 19.42
N ALA A 495 3.75 -16.49 18.58
CA ALA A 495 2.50 -17.16 18.93
C ALA A 495 2.61 -18.04 20.19
N LYS A 496 3.79 -18.63 20.44
CA LYS A 496 4.04 -19.46 21.64
C LYS A 496 3.93 -18.68 22.94
N ASP A 497 4.29 -17.40 22.95
CA ASP A 497 4.23 -16.55 24.14
C ASP A 497 2.77 -16.31 24.58
N TYR A 498 1.82 -16.53 23.67
CA TYR A 498 0.38 -16.44 23.88
C TYR A 498 -0.30 -17.82 23.98
N GLY A 499 0.47 -18.89 24.09
CA GLY A 499 -0.05 -20.26 24.23
C GLY A 499 -0.54 -20.92 22.94
N PHE A 500 -0.29 -20.31 21.77
CA PHE A 500 -0.62 -20.91 20.49
C PHE A 500 0.51 -21.82 20.01
N GLN A 501 0.15 -23.05 19.64
CA GLN A 501 1.11 -23.95 19.01
C GLN A 501 1.41 -23.47 17.59
N PRO A 502 2.68 -23.59 17.13
CA PRO A 502 3.00 -23.23 15.77
C PRO A 502 2.26 -24.12 14.78
N THR A 503 1.62 -23.49 13.80
CA THR A 503 0.98 -24.19 12.68
C THR A 503 1.42 -23.55 11.38
N ASP A 504 1.27 -24.28 10.28
CA ASP A 504 1.40 -23.67 8.98
C ASP A 504 0.28 -22.64 8.77
N THR A 505 0.62 -21.54 8.11
CA THR A 505 -0.36 -20.52 7.75
C THR A 505 -1.26 -21.06 6.65
N PRO A 506 -2.60 -21.06 6.82
CA PRO A 506 -3.52 -21.43 5.76
C PRO A 506 -3.24 -20.63 4.50
N ARG A 507 -2.98 -21.33 3.40
CA ARG A 507 -2.82 -20.71 2.09
C ARG A 507 -4.16 -20.66 1.39
N THR A 508 -4.44 -19.54 0.73
CA THR A 508 -5.54 -19.41 -0.22
C THR A 508 -5.10 -20.07 -1.52
N ASP A 509 -5.06 -21.39 -1.50
CA ASP A 509 -4.89 -22.21 -2.68
C ASP A 509 -6.08 -21.95 -3.64
N ARG A 510 -5.82 -21.24 -4.75
CA ARG A 510 -6.82 -21.04 -5.84
C ARG A 510 -6.95 -22.28 -6.74
N SER A 511 -6.01 -23.22 -6.69
CA SER A 511 -6.03 -24.48 -7.45
C SER A 511 -6.90 -25.58 -6.85
N SER A 512 -7.07 -25.63 -5.53
CA SER A 512 -7.86 -26.64 -4.82
C SER A 512 -9.36 -26.34 -4.82
N ALA A 513 -9.76 -25.10 -5.13
CA ALA A 513 -11.18 -24.73 -5.24
C ALA A 513 -11.90 -25.42 -6.43
N GLN A 514 -11.17 -25.96 -7.41
CA GLN A 514 -11.75 -26.78 -8.48
C GLN A 514 -12.23 -28.16 -8.02
N VAL A 515 -11.83 -28.63 -6.82
CA VAL A 515 -12.10 -30.00 -6.36
C VAL A 515 -13.39 -30.13 -5.54
N LEU A 516 -14.00 -29.03 -5.09
CA LEU A 516 -15.17 -29.07 -4.18
C LEU A 516 -16.52 -28.70 -4.82
N LEU A 517 -16.61 -28.65 -6.15
CA LEU A 517 -17.87 -28.42 -6.87
C LEU A 517 -18.66 -29.70 -7.21
N TRP A 518 -18.27 -30.86 -6.67
CA TRP A 518 -19.03 -32.11 -6.78
C TRP A 518 -19.04 -32.83 -5.42
N SER A 519 -20.03 -32.53 -4.58
CA SER A 519 -20.51 -33.37 -3.48
C SER A 519 -21.94 -32.98 -3.15
#